data_AF-B2BSQ6-F1
#
_entry.id   AF-B2BSQ6-F1
#
_cell.length_a   1.000
_cell.length_b   1.000
_cell.length_c   1.000
_cell.angle_alpha   90.00
_cell.angle_beta   90.00
_cell.angle_gamma   90.00
#
_symmetry.space_group_name_H-M   'P 1'
#
loop_
_entity.id
_entity.type
_entity.pdbx_description
1 polymer ?
#
loop_
_entity_poly.entity_id
_entity_poly.type
_entity_poly.pdbx_seq_one_letter_code
_entity_poly.pdbx_strand_id
1 'polypeptide(L)' 'MVPADAKLLKQAKSLRKRSTDAENCLWYYLRAHRLKGYKFKRQVPIGNYIVNFVCIQRKLIVELDGGQHLSK' A
#
# COMPACT_ATOMS: atom_id res chain seq x y z
N MET A 1 -12.54 -1.67 -9.68
CA MET A 1 -11.23 -2.25 -9.28
C MET A 1 -11.08 -3.56 -10.01
N VAL A 2 -9.93 -3.82 -10.63
CA VAL A 2 -9.66 -5.13 -11.26
C VAL A 2 -9.52 -6.17 -10.14
N PRO A 3 -10.25 -7.30 -10.20
CA PRO A 3 -10.10 -8.38 -9.22
C PRO A 3 -8.65 -8.85 -9.16
N ALA A 4 -8.17 -9.14 -7.96
CA ALA A 4 -6.82 -9.65 -7.76
C ALA A 4 -6.85 -11.16 -7.50
N ASP A 5 -5.79 -11.84 -7.94
CA ASP A 5 -5.57 -13.26 -7.69
C ASP A 5 -5.55 -13.58 -6.18
N ALA A 6 -6.08 -14.76 -5.81
CA ALA A 6 -6.04 -15.29 -4.44
C ALA A 6 -4.61 -15.34 -3.85
N LYS A 7 -3.59 -15.59 -4.69
CA LYS A 7 -2.17 -15.51 -4.32
C LYS A 7 -1.78 -14.12 -3.86
N LEU A 8 -2.17 -13.07 -4.60
CA LEU A 8 -1.88 -11.69 -4.25
C LEU A 8 -2.59 -11.27 -2.97
N LEU A 9 -3.81 -11.77 -2.73
CA LEU A 9 -4.53 -11.53 -1.46
C LEU A 9 -3.78 -12.11 -0.25
N LYS A 10 -3.23 -13.32 -0.36
CA LYS A 10 -2.39 -13.92 0.68
C LYS A 10 -1.09 -13.14 0.89
N GLN A 11 -0.42 -12.77 -0.20
CA GLN A 11 0.80 -11.96 -0.15
C GLN A 11 0.56 -10.60 0.51
N ALA A 12 -0.52 -9.90 0.15
CA ALA A 12 -0.89 -8.63 0.77
C ALA A 12 -1.12 -8.75 2.28
N LYS A 13 -1.73 -9.85 2.76
CA LYS A 13 -1.85 -10.11 4.20
C LYS A 13 -0.47 -10.27 4.87
N SER A 14 0.45 -10.97 4.22
CA SER A 14 1.82 -11.14 4.71
C SER A 14 2.59 -9.82 4.73
N LEU A 15 2.52 -9.03 3.65
CA LEU A 15 3.16 -7.71 3.56
C LEU A 15 2.67 -6.77 4.66
N ARG A 16 1.37 -6.81 4.98
CA ARG A 16 0.83 -6.01 6.11
C ARG A 16 1.42 -6.36 7.48
N LYS A 17 1.90 -7.59 7.67
CA LYS A 17 2.57 -8.03 8.91
C LYS A 17 4.06 -7.70 8.91
N ARG A 18 4.66 -7.59 7.73
CA ARG A 18 6.10 -7.35 7.51
C ARG A 18 6.37 -5.98 6.88
N SER A 19 5.57 -4.97 7.25
CA SER A 19 5.75 -3.61 6.73
C SER A 19 7.07 -3.04 7.25
N THR A 20 7.77 -2.31 6.39
CA THR A 20 9.01 -1.61 6.76
C THR A 20 8.74 -0.47 7.73
N ASP A 21 9.77 0.05 8.40
CA ASP A 21 9.62 1.19 9.32
C ASP A 21 9.09 2.44 8.59
N ALA A 22 9.54 2.67 7.35
CA ALA A 22 9.04 3.75 6.51
C ALA A 22 7.54 3.58 6.17
N GLU A 23 7.13 2.36 5.79
CA GLU A 23 5.71 2.06 5.56
C GLU A 23 4.86 2.24 6.83
N ASN A 24 5.35 1.78 7.98
CA ASN A 24 4.66 1.89 9.25
C ASN A 24 4.50 3.37 9.67
N CYS A 25 5.56 4.16 9.49
CA CYS A 25 5.55 5.59 9.74
C CYS A 25 4.51 6.30 8.86
N LEU A 26 4.54 6.08 7.55
CA LEU A 26 3.55 6.68 6.64
C LEU A 26 2.13 6.19 6.98
N TRP A 27 1.96 4.91 7.28
CA TRP A 27 0.65 4.35 7.64
C TRP A 27 0.06 5.00 8.91
N TYR A 28 0.88 5.38 9.88
CA TYR A 28 0.43 6.10 11.07
C TYR A 28 -0.30 7.41 10.72
N TYR A 29 0.20 8.15 9.73
CA TYR A 29 -0.40 9.40 9.28
C TYR A 29 -1.61 9.19 8.35
N LEU A 30 -1.65 8.10 7.59
CA LEU A 30 -2.71 7.84 6.61
C LEU A 30 -3.93 7.08 7.16
N ARG A 31 -3.73 6.23 8.17
CA ARG A 31 -4.81 5.36 8.71
C ARG A 31 -5.94 6.16 9.33
N ALA A 32 -7.10 5.51 9.47
CA ALA A 32 -8.24 6.03 10.22
C ALA A 32 -8.64 7.46 9.80
N HIS A 33 -8.58 7.76 8.50
CA HIS A 33 -8.97 9.06 7.94
C HIS A 33 -8.19 10.26 8.48
N ARG A 34 -7.02 10.05 9.08
CA ARG A 34 -6.20 11.09 9.71
C ARG A 34 -5.73 12.16 8.71
N LEU A 35 -5.43 11.77 7.47
CA LEU A 35 -5.05 12.73 6.44
C LEU A 35 -6.30 13.37 5.82
N LYS A 36 -6.72 14.51 6.37
CA LYS A 36 -7.82 15.35 5.85
C LYS A 36 -9.13 14.58 5.58
N GLY A 37 -9.41 13.55 6.37
CA GLY A 37 -10.60 12.71 6.21
C GLY A 37 -10.51 11.65 5.09
N TYR A 38 -9.43 11.60 4.32
CA TYR A 38 -9.32 10.69 3.18
C TYR A 38 -9.07 9.24 3.61
N LYS A 39 -9.78 8.33 2.93
CA LYS A 39 -9.64 6.88 3.16
C LYS A 39 -8.45 6.33 2.39
N PHE A 40 -7.39 6.03 3.10
CA PHE A 40 -6.26 5.25 2.59
C PHE A 40 -6.38 3.77 2.97
N LYS A 41 -5.96 2.90 2.06
CA LYS A 41 -5.75 1.47 2.29
C LYS A 41 -4.29 1.16 2.03
N ARG A 42 -3.73 0.18 2.75
CA ARG A 42 -2.35 -0.29 2.57
C ARG A 42 -2.25 -1.70 1.99
N GLN A 43 -1.18 -1.95 1.25
CA GLN A 43 -0.82 -3.22 0.61
C GLN A 43 -2.03 -3.81 -0.13
N VAL A 44 -2.55 -3.09 -1.11
CA VAL A 44 -3.79 -3.43 -1.81
C VAL A 44 -3.48 -4.13 -3.13
N PRO A 45 -3.95 -5.38 -3.32
CA PRO A 45 -3.89 -6.00 -4.63
C PRO A 45 -4.76 -5.27 -5.65
N ILE A 46 -4.19 -4.93 -6.81
CA ILE A 46 -4.86 -4.31 -7.96
C ILE A 46 -4.33 -4.97 -9.22
N GLY A 47 -5.17 -5.76 -9.90
CA GLY A 47 -4.74 -6.57 -11.04
C GLY A 47 -3.62 -7.52 -10.62
N ASN A 48 -2.46 -7.42 -11.29
CA ASN A 48 -1.30 -8.28 -11.06
C ASN A 48 -0.30 -7.74 -10.02
N TYR A 49 -0.61 -6.61 -9.38
CA TYR A 49 0.31 -5.89 -8.49
C TYR A 49 -0.27 -5.70 -7.09
N ILE A 50 0.59 -5.46 -6.11
CA ILE A 50 0.21 -5.02 -4.76
C ILE A 50 0.80 -3.64 -4.55
N VAL A 51 -0.07 -2.64 -4.42
CA VAL A 51 0.35 -1.24 -4.20
C VAL A 51 0.54 -0.95 -2.71
N ASN A 52 1.55 -0.18 -2.34
CA ASN A 52 1.82 0.12 -0.92
C ASN A 52 0.66 0.87 -0.26
N PHE A 53 0.18 1.95 -0.88
CA PHE A 53 -0.98 2.70 -0.41
C PHE A 53 -1.86 3.17 -1.56
N VAL A 54 -3.18 3.23 -1.32
CA VAL A 54 -4.15 3.76 -2.29
C VAL A 54 -5.27 4.56 -1.62
N CYS A 55 -5.59 5.70 -2.20
CA CYS A 55 -6.82 6.44 -1.95
C CYS A 55 -7.73 6.33 -3.19
N ILE A 56 -8.70 5.43 -3.12
CA ILE A 56 -9.60 5.13 -4.26
C ILE A 56 -10.40 6.38 -4.66
N GLN A 57 -10.90 7.14 -3.69
CA GLN A 57 -11.68 8.37 -3.93
C GLN A 57 -10.90 9.40 -4.76
N ARG A 58 -9.58 9.43 -4.61
CA ARG A 58 -8.70 10.38 -5.30
C ARG A 58 -7.98 9.77 -6.52
N LYS A 59 -8.21 8.48 -6.82
CA LYS A 59 -7.46 7.72 -7.83
C LYS A 59 -5.94 7.87 -7.66
N LEU A 60 -5.47 7.93 -6.41
CA LEU A 60 -4.08 8.15 -6.06
C LEU A 60 -3.47 6.87 -5.48
N ILE A 61 -2.34 6.45 -6.05
CA ILE A 61 -1.45 5.42 -5.51
C ILE A 61 -0.20 6.12 -4.96
N VAL A 62 0.30 5.66 -3.83
CA VAL A 62 1.57 6.10 -3.24
C VAL A 62 2.43 4.86 -3.03
N GLU A 63 3.58 4.82 -3.69
CA GLU A 63 4.60 3.78 -3.53
C GLU A 63 5.80 4.34 -2.79
N LEU A 64 6.33 3.58 -1.84
CA LEU A 64 7.57 3.88 -1.15
C LEU A 64 8.68 3.08 -1.82
N ASP A 65 9.44 3.71 -2.70
CA ASP A 65 10.64 3.09 -3.27
C ASP A 65 11.75 3.08 -2.20
N GLY A 66 12.13 1.89 -1.75
CA GLY A 66 13.03 1.69 -0.63
C GLY A 66 14.50 1.98 -0.93
N GLY A 67 14.83 2.83 -1.90
CA GLY A 67 16.19 3.25 -2.26
C GLY A 67 17.13 2.12 -2.74
N GLN A 68 16.70 0.86 -2.70
CA GLN A 68 17.43 -0.32 -3.17
C GLN A 68 17.51 -0.38 -4.71
N HIS A 69 16.90 0.56 -5.42
CA HIS A 69 17.03 0.74 -6.86
C HIS A 69 18.24 1.58 -7.30
N LEU A 70 19.06 2.09 -6.36
CA LEU A 70 20.26 2.89 -6.68
C LEU A 70 21.54 2.06 -6.92
N SER A 71 21.46 0.72 -6.93
CA SER A 71 22.60 -0.13 -7.26
C SER A 71 22.25 -1.17 -8.34
N LYS A 72 22.36 -0.73 -9.59
CA LYS A 72 22.70 -1.58 -10.73
C LYS A 72 23.66 -0.83 -11.63
#